data_AF-Q3C1A8-F1
#
_entry.id   AF-Q3C1A8-F1
#
_cell.length_a   1.000
_cell.length_b   1.000
_cell.length_c   1.000
_cell.angle_alpha   90.00
_cell.angle_beta   90.00
_cell.angle_gamma   90.00
#
_symmetry.space_group_name_H-M   'P 1'
#
loop_
_entity.id
_entity.type
_entity.pdbx_description
1 polymer ?
#
loop_
_entity_poly.entity_id
_entity_poly.type
_entity_poly.pdbx_seq_one_letter_code
_entity_poly.pdbx_strand_id
1 'polypeptide(L)' 'MAEIRKLKNYINGEWVESKTDQYEDVVNPATKEVLCQVPIS' A
#
# COMPACT_ATOMS: atom_id res chain seq x y z
N MET A 1 2.37 12.68 -13.25
CA MET A 1 1.41 11.94 -12.42
C MET A 1 2.24 10.95 -11.62
N ALA A 2 2.22 11.03 -10.28
CA ALA A 2 2.94 10.07 -9.46
C ALA A 2 2.28 8.70 -9.61
N GLU A 3 3.08 7.65 -9.83
CA GLU A 3 2.59 6.29 -9.93
C GLU A 3 2.15 5.80 -8.54
N ILE A 4 0.92 5.31 -8.41
CA ILE A 4 0.38 4.80 -7.14
C ILE A 4 1.01 3.41 -6.91
N ARG A 5 2.00 3.33 -6.01
CA ARG A 5 2.67 2.07 -5.70
C ARG A 5 1.82 1.19 -4.77
N LYS A 6 1.82 -0.13 -5.02
CA LYS A 6 1.30 -1.14 -4.08
C LYS A 6 2.41 -1.61 -3.15
N LEU A 7 2.15 -1.57 -1.84
CA LEU A 7 3.12 -1.99 -0.84
C LEU A 7 3.04 -3.50 -0.58
N LYS A 8 4.16 -4.05 -0.11
CA LYS A 8 4.30 -5.45 0.30
C LYS A 8 4.13 -5.57 1.81
N ASN A 9 3.78 -6.75 2.29
CA ASN A 9 3.80 -7.04 3.71
C ASN A 9 5.23 -7.30 4.17
N TYR A 10 5.53 -6.98 5.41
CA TYR A 10 6.81 -7.33 6.02
C TYR A 10 6.62 -8.47 7.00
N ILE A 11 7.05 -9.68 6.62
CA ILE A 11 6.82 -10.92 7.35
C ILE A 11 8.17 -11.59 7.58
N ASN A 12 8.50 -11.93 8.83
CA ASN A 12 9.74 -12.61 9.22
C ASN A 12 11.03 -11.94 8.71
N GLY A 13 11.04 -10.60 8.59
CA GLY A 13 12.22 -9.88 8.13
C GLY A 13 12.31 -9.70 6.61
N GLU A 14 11.29 -10.10 5.86
CA GLU A 14 11.28 -10.03 4.40
C GLU A 14 10.05 -9.30 3.86
N TRP A 15 10.21 -8.64 2.71
CA TRP A 15 9.10 -8.03 1.98
C TRP A 15 8.41 -9.07 1.09
N VAL A 16 7.23 -9.49 1.52
CA VAL A 16 6.43 -10.53 0.87
C VAL A 16 5.26 -9.90 0.12
N GLU A 17 5.08 -10.31 -1.13
CA GLU A 17 3.92 -9.89 -1.91
C GLU A 17 2.62 -10.41 -1.29
N SER A 18 1.61 -9.55 -1.21
CA SER A 18 0.34 -9.94 -0.62
C SER A 18 -0.44 -10.85 -1.56
N LYS A 19 -1.12 -11.83 -0.99
CA LYS A 19 -2.03 -12.74 -1.71
C LYS A 19 -3.48 -12.23 -1.75
N THR A 20 -3.74 -11.08 -1.13
CA THR A 20 -5.07 -10.47 -1.12
C THR A 20 -5.27 -9.58 -2.35
N ASP A 21 -6.51 -9.54 -2.83
CA ASP A 21 -6.95 -8.59 -3.84
C ASP A 21 -7.48 -7.29 -3.22
N GLN A 22 -7.60 -7.24 -1.89
CA GLN A 22 -8.10 -6.08 -1.15
C GLN A 22 -6.96 -5.14 -0.79
N TYR A 23 -7.05 -3.90 -1.26
CA TYR A 23 -6.09 -2.85 -0.96
C TYR A 23 -6.82 -1.61 -0.47
N GLU A 24 -6.17 -0.87 0.43
CA GLU A 24 -6.66 0.40 0.93
C GLU A 24 -5.71 1.54 0.52
N ASP A 25 -6.29 2.68 0.18
CA ASP A 25 -5.56 3.88 -0.25
C ASP A 25 -5.02 4.63 0.98
N VAL A 26 -3.71 4.83 1.03
CA VAL A 26 -3.07 5.69 2.01
C VAL A 26 -3.11 7.12 1.50
N VAL A 27 -3.99 7.93 2.09
CA VAL A 27 -4.17 9.33 1.74
C VAL A 27 -3.31 10.25 2.61
N ASN A 28 -2.76 11.31 2.01
CA ASN A 28 -2.15 12.39 2.76
C ASN A 28 -3.25 13.23 3.43
N PRO A 29 -3.29 13.33 4.78
CA PRO A 29 -4.35 14.07 5.47
C PRO A 29 -4.33 15.58 5.19
N ALA A 30 -3.19 16.14 4.76
CA ALA A 30 -3.06 17.56 4.45
C ALA A 30 -3.52 17.92 3.02
N THR A 31 -3.25 17.06 2.03
CA THR A 31 -3.53 17.33 0.60
C THR A 31 -4.67 16.52 0.02
N LYS A 32 -5.12 15.46 0.70
CA LYS A 32 -6.08 14.44 0.23
C LYS A 32 -5.61 13.65 -1.00
N GLU A 33 -4.33 13.71 -1.33
CA GLU A 33 -3.75 12.92 -2.42
C GLU A 33 -3.47 11.49 -1.95
N VAL A 34 -3.68 10.52 -2.85
CA VAL A 34 -3.33 9.12 -2.59
C VAL A 34 -1.82 8.95 -2.78
N LEU A 35 -1.15 8.45 -1.75
CA LEU A 35 0.31 8.23 -1.73
C LEU A 35 0.67 6.82 -2.21
N CYS A 36 -0.07 5.81 -1.77
CA CYS A 36 0.16 4.41 -2.09
C CYS A 36 -1.04 3.54 -1.69
N GLN A 37 -0.99 2.27 -2.08
CA GLN A 37 -1.97 1.24 -1.70
C GLN A 37 -1.34 0.20 -0.79
N VAL A 38 -1.99 -0.11 0.33
CA VAL A 38 -1.56 -1.16 1.28
C VAL A 38 -2.50 -2.37 1.19
N PRO A 39 -1.97 -3.61 1.21
CA PRO A 39 -2.79 -4.81 1.20
C PRO A 39 -3.47 -5.04 2.55
N ILE A 40 -4.76 -5.37 2.53
CA ILE A 40 -5.50 -5.80 3.72
C ILE A 40 -5.22 -7.29 3.95
N SER A 41 -4.48 -7.59 5.03
CA SER A 41 -3.89 -8.91 5.31
C SER A 41 -4.59 -9.65 6.45
#